data_AF-A0A6A4U702-F1
#
_entry.id   AF-A0A6A4U702-F1
#
_cell.length_a   1.000
_cell.length_b   1.000
_cell.length_c   1.000
_cell.angle_alpha   90.00
_cell.angle_beta   90.00
_cell.angle_gamma   90.00
#
_symmetry.space_group_name_H-M   'P 1'
#
loop_
_entity.id
_entity.type
_entity.pdbx_description
1 polymer ?
#
loop_
_entity_poly.entity_id
_entity_poly.type
_entity_poly.pdbx_seq_one_letter_code
_entity_poly.pdbx_strand_id
1 'polypeptide(L)'
;MAHPFGGKGTKARQPFDFMVAAFRALGVSPDAILSASAREMKRLILDPLQAMGQPFHQAPGPDGWPEAEADWITPQGLAARIDWAMAAPERLVRPLPDPRDFLRTALGNRAGERLTWAVGAAESARDGVGLVLASPDFNRR
;
A
#
# COMPACT_ATOMS: atom_id res chain seq x y z
N MET A 1 -20.81 -25.08 13.91
CA MET A 1 -21.06 -24.05 12.88
C MET A 1 -19.99 -22.98 13.06
N ALA A 2 -18.87 -23.09 12.33
CA ALA A 2 -17.69 -22.23 12.50
C ALA A 2 -17.73 -21.10 11.46
N HIS A 3 -17.50 -19.86 11.92
CA HIS A 3 -17.56 -18.65 11.09
C HIS A 3 -16.41 -18.60 10.07
N PRO A 4 -16.64 -18.18 8.81
CA PRO A 4 -15.65 -18.22 7.75
C PRO A 4 -14.85 -16.90 7.67
N PHE A 5 -13.98 -16.66 8.64
CA PHE A 5 -12.89 -15.70 8.42
C PHE A 5 -11.75 -16.48 7.77
N GLY A 6 -11.57 -16.27 6.46
CA GLY A 6 -10.46 -16.83 5.68
C GLY A 6 -9.11 -16.59 6.36
N GLY A 7 -8.19 -17.54 6.19
CA GLY A 7 -6.89 -17.54 6.87
C GLY A 7 -6.12 -16.23 6.68
N LYS A 8 -5.37 -15.85 7.73
CA LYS A 8 -4.46 -14.70 7.70
C LYS A 8 -3.52 -14.82 6.48
N GLY A 9 -3.44 -13.78 5.66
CA GLY A 9 -2.52 -13.67 4.53
C GLY A 9 -3.03 -14.18 3.18
N THR A 10 -4.26 -14.68 3.07
CA THR A 10 -4.78 -15.11 1.76
C THR A 10 -5.25 -13.92 0.93
N LYS A 11 -5.92 -12.94 1.55
CA LYS A 11 -6.67 -11.91 0.81
C LYS A 11 -5.80 -10.75 0.33
N ALA A 12 -5.88 -10.42 -0.96
CA ALA A 12 -5.33 -9.19 -1.50
C ALA A 12 -6.00 -7.96 -0.83
N ARG A 13 -5.21 -6.96 -0.48
CA ARG A 13 -5.71 -5.67 0.03
C ARG A 13 -6.34 -4.90 -1.12
N GLN A 14 -7.49 -4.29 -0.86
CA GLN A 14 -8.05 -3.28 -1.77
C GLN A 14 -7.07 -2.09 -1.91
N PRO A 15 -7.07 -1.36 -3.03
CA PRO A 15 -6.18 -0.21 -3.23
C PRO A 15 -6.25 0.84 -2.10
N PHE A 16 -7.45 1.11 -1.60
CA PHE A 16 -7.67 2.02 -0.47
C PHE A 16 -7.00 1.51 0.81
N ASP A 17 -7.25 0.25 1.19
CA ASP A 17 -6.62 -0.38 2.35
C ASP A 17 -5.10 -0.42 2.24
N PHE A 18 -4.58 -0.65 1.02
CA PHE A 18 -3.17 -0.60 0.72
C PHE A 18 -2.57 0.79 1.03
N MET A 19 -3.19 1.87 0.53
CA MET A 19 -2.72 3.23 0.79
C MET A 19 -2.85 3.62 2.26
N VAL A 20 -3.96 3.29 2.91
CA VAL A 20 -4.17 3.57 4.34
C VAL A 20 -3.11 2.87 5.19
N ALA A 21 -2.83 1.60 4.90
CA ALA A 21 -1.77 0.87 5.58
C ALA A 21 -0.39 1.47 5.31
N ALA A 22 -0.14 1.94 4.08
CA ALA A 22 1.12 2.60 3.74
C ALA A 22 1.30 3.91 4.52
N PHE A 23 0.26 4.75 4.60
CA PHE A 23 0.30 6.00 5.38
C PHE A 23 0.54 5.74 6.85
N ARG A 24 -0.14 4.74 7.43
CA ARG A 24 0.06 4.34 8.82
C ARG A 24 1.48 3.84 9.07
N ALA A 25 2.01 2.98 8.20
CA ALA A 25 3.36 2.45 8.34
C ALA A 25 4.44 3.53 8.15
N LEU A 26 4.21 4.49 7.25
CA LEU A 26 5.11 5.62 7.00
C LEU A 26 5.05 6.69 8.09
N GLY A 27 4.05 6.63 8.98
CA GLY A 27 3.84 7.65 10.00
C GLY A 27 3.41 9.00 9.42
N VAL A 28 2.70 9.00 8.29
CA VAL A 28 2.17 10.24 7.70
C VAL A 28 1.22 10.89 8.70
N SER A 29 1.50 12.15 9.08
CA SER A 29 0.69 12.84 10.08
C SER A 29 -0.70 13.18 9.53
N PRO A 30 -1.75 13.16 10.37
CA PRO A 30 -3.08 13.62 9.97
C PRO A 30 -3.05 15.05 9.43
N ASP A 31 -2.28 15.94 10.08
CA ASP A 31 -2.15 17.34 9.66
C ASP A 31 -1.60 17.46 8.25
N ALA A 32 -0.57 16.67 7.88
CA ALA A 32 0.00 16.70 6.54
C ALA A 32 -1.03 16.28 5.46
N ILE A 33 -1.91 15.33 5.79
CA ILE A 33 -2.99 14.90 4.90
C ILE A 33 -4.07 15.98 4.78
N LEU A 34 -4.47 16.57 5.90
CA LEU A 34 -5.53 17.60 5.95
C LEU A 34 -5.08 18.94 5.35
N SER A 35 -3.79 19.25 5.40
CA SER A 35 -3.22 20.46 4.80
C SER A 35 -2.85 20.30 3.33
N ALA A 36 -2.94 19.10 2.76
CA ALA A 36 -2.59 18.85 1.37
C ALA A 36 -3.49 19.66 0.43
N SER A 37 -2.90 20.30 -0.58
CA SER A 37 -3.69 20.99 -1.60
C SER A 37 -4.56 19.99 -2.38
N ALA A 38 -5.67 20.46 -2.97
CA ALA A 38 -6.51 19.63 -3.83
C ALA A 38 -5.70 18.97 -4.98
N ARG A 39 -4.65 19.65 -5.47
CA ARG A 39 -3.76 19.13 -6.51
C ARG A 39 -2.89 17.98 -6.01
N GLU A 40 -2.36 18.09 -4.79
CA GLU A 40 -1.55 17.04 -4.15
C GLU A 40 -2.42 15.85 -3.79
N MET A 41 -3.58 16.09 -3.18
CA MET A 41 -4.58 15.05 -2.89
C MET A 41 -4.94 14.27 -4.14
N LYS A 42 -5.24 14.97 -5.24
CA LYS A 42 -5.55 14.33 -6.52
C LYS A 42 -4.40 13.47 -7.03
N ARG A 43 -3.17 14.02 -7.06
CA ARG A 43 -2.00 13.35 -7.66
C ARG A 43 -1.44 12.20 -6.83
N LEU A 44 -1.45 12.32 -5.50
CA LEU A 44 -0.84 11.35 -4.59
C LEU A 44 -1.81 10.25 -4.16
N ILE A 45 -3.12 10.53 -4.20
CA ILE A 45 -4.13 9.64 -3.60
C ILE A 45 -5.21 9.26 -4.62
N LEU A 46 -5.94 10.24 -5.19
CA LEU A 46 -7.12 9.94 -6.00
C LEU A 46 -6.78 9.32 -7.37
N ASP A 47 -5.83 9.89 -8.10
CA ASP A 47 -5.42 9.39 -9.42
C ASP A 47 -4.81 7.99 -9.31
N PRO A 48 -3.91 7.69 -8.34
CA PRO A 48 -3.40 6.33 -8.21
C PRO A 48 -4.45 5.34 -7.71
N LEU A 49 -5.41 5.73 -6.86
CA LEU A 49 -6.54 4.85 -6.50
C LEU A 49 -7.35 4.44 -7.73
N GLN A 50 -7.63 5.40 -8.63
CA GLN A 50 -8.30 5.11 -9.90
C GLN A 50 -7.45 4.19 -10.78
N ALA A 51 -6.15 4.44 -10.91
CA ALA A 51 -5.24 3.60 -11.69
C ALA A 51 -5.13 2.17 -11.14
N MET A 52 -5.29 1.99 -9.83
CA MET A 52 -5.33 0.69 -9.16
C MET A 52 -6.69 -0.01 -9.26
N GLY A 53 -7.70 0.62 -9.87
CA GLY A 53 -9.04 0.06 -10.09
C GLY A 53 -10.07 0.38 -9.01
N GLN A 54 -9.81 1.32 -8.09
CA GLN A 54 -10.75 1.74 -7.05
C GLN A 54 -10.96 3.26 -7.03
N PRO A 55 -11.62 3.85 -8.04
CA PRO A 55 -11.94 5.28 -8.03
C PRO A 55 -12.71 5.69 -6.76
N PHE A 56 -12.26 6.78 -6.14
CA PHE A 56 -12.79 7.25 -4.86
C PHE A 56 -14.27 7.66 -4.97
N HIS A 57 -15.11 7.18 -4.04
CA HIS A 57 -16.58 7.41 -4.01
C HIS A 57 -17.35 7.03 -5.29
N GLN A 58 -16.81 6.10 -6.09
CA GLN A 58 -17.45 5.62 -7.31
C GLN A 58 -17.57 4.09 -7.29
N ALA A 59 -18.20 3.55 -6.23
CA ALA A 59 -18.50 2.13 -6.17
C ALA A 59 -19.41 1.71 -7.35
N PRO A 60 -19.15 0.56 -7.99
CA PRO A 60 -19.82 0.15 -9.22
C PRO A 60 -21.30 -0.26 -9.05
N GLY A 61 -21.81 -0.39 -7.82
CA GLY A 61 -23.20 -0.78 -7.55
C GLY A 61 -23.64 -0.60 -6.10
N PRO A 62 -24.91 -0.90 -5.78
CA PRO A 62 -25.48 -0.75 -4.43
C PRO A 62 -24.80 -1.64 -3.38
N ASP A 63 -24.19 -2.76 -3.81
CA ASP A 63 -23.42 -3.66 -2.96
C ASP A 63 -22.01 -3.13 -2.62
N GLY A 64 -21.60 -1.99 -3.17
CA GLY A 64 -20.30 -1.39 -2.92
C GLY A 64 -19.17 -1.96 -3.79
N TRP A 65 -18.00 -2.18 -3.20
CA TRP A 65 -16.81 -2.68 -3.88
C TRP A 65 -16.67 -4.21 -3.74
N PRO A 66 -16.20 -4.95 -4.76
CA PRO A 66 -16.02 -6.40 -4.67
C PRO A 66 -15.08 -6.80 -3.52
N GLU A 67 -15.36 -7.90 -2.83
CA GLU A 67 -14.46 -8.41 -1.77
C GLU A 67 -13.47 -9.48 -2.25
N ALA A 68 -13.65 -10.03 -3.46
CA ALA A 68 -12.86 -11.16 -3.94
C ALA A 68 -11.45 -10.73 -4.38
N GLU A 69 -10.45 -11.55 -4.06
CA GLU A 69 -9.03 -11.25 -4.31
C GLU A 69 -8.69 -11.05 -5.79
N ALA A 70 -9.33 -11.85 -6.66
CA ALA A 70 -9.13 -11.82 -8.10
C ALA A 70 -9.53 -10.48 -8.73
N ASP A 71 -10.40 -9.71 -8.06
CA ASP A 71 -10.89 -8.43 -8.55
C ASP A 71 -9.90 -7.27 -8.26
N TRP A 72 -8.89 -7.49 -7.41
CA TRP A 72 -7.98 -6.44 -6.93
C TRP A 72 -6.52 -6.57 -7.36
N ILE A 73 -6.13 -7.72 -7.91
CA ILE A 73 -4.79 -7.97 -8.46
C ILE A 73 -4.91 -8.19 -9.97
N THR A 74 -5.28 -7.13 -10.68
CA THR A 74 -5.14 -7.08 -12.14
C THR A 74 -3.70 -6.71 -12.51
N PRO A 75 -3.18 -7.11 -13.70
CA PRO A 75 -1.83 -6.72 -14.12
C PRO A 75 -1.60 -5.21 -14.08
N GLN A 76 -2.59 -4.44 -14.54
CA GLN A 76 -2.55 -2.97 -14.52
C GLN A 76 -2.60 -2.41 -13.09
N GLY A 77 -3.50 -2.94 -12.24
CA GLY A 77 -3.61 -2.50 -10.86
C GLY A 77 -2.35 -2.78 -10.04
N LEU A 78 -1.69 -3.92 -10.30
CA LEU A 78 -0.41 -4.25 -9.69
C LEU A 78 0.71 -3.31 -10.17
N ALA A 79 0.80 -3.04 -11.47
CA ALA A 79 1.77 -2.06 -12.00
C ALA A 79 1.58 -0.69 -11.35
N ALA A 80 0.34 -0.21 -11.24
CA ALA A 80 0.03 1.06 -10.59
C ALA A 80 0.45 1.10 -9.11
N ARG A 81 0.33 -0.02 -8.38
CA ARG A 81 0.81 -0.13 -6.99
C ARG A 81 2.33 -0.03 -6.90
N ILE A 82 3.04 -0.69 -7.80
CA ILE A 82 4.51 -0.65 -7.84
C ILE A 82 4.95 0.79 -8.14
N ASP A 83 4.40 1.41 -9.18
CA ASP A 83 4.72 2.79 -9.55
C ASP A 83 4.48 3.76 -8.39
N TRP A 84 3.35 3.61 -7.70
CA TRP A 84 3.03 4.42 -6.53
C TRP A 84 4.00 4.17 -5.38
N ALA A 85 4.30 2.89 -5.07
CA ALA A 85 5.21 2.50 -4.00
C ALA A 85 6.63 3.07 -4.18
N MET A 86 7.12 3.18 -5.42
CA MET A 86 8.46 3.68 -5.72
C MET A 86 8.57 5.22 -5.77
N ALA A 87 7.44 5.93 -5.83
CA ALA A 87 7.43 7.38 -6.07
C ALA A 87 6.72 8.21 -4.99
N ALA A 88 5.63 7.70 -4.41
CA ALA A 88 4.81 8.44 -3.46
C ALA A 88 5.45 8.63 -2.08
N PRO A 89 6.14 7.65 -1.47
CA PRO A 89 6.61 7.76 -0.07
C PRO A 89 7.44 9.01 0.22
N GLU A 90 8.40 9.34 -0.64
CA GLU A 90 9.27 10.52 -0.46
C GLU A 90 8.52 11.86 -0.53
N ARG A 91 7.33 11.88 -1.14
CA ARG A 91 6.46 13.05 -1.20
C ARG A 91 5.54 13.14 0.00
N LEU A 92 5.28 12.03 0.66
CA LEU A 92 4.37 11.91 1.81
C LEU A 92 5.10 12.17 3.13
N VAL A 93 6.35 11.72 3.26
CA VAL A 93 7.15 11.90 4.48
C VAL A 93 8.61 12.18 4.12
N ARG A 94 9.22 13.14 4.82
CA ARG A 94 10.64 13.46 4.72
C ARG A 94 11.21 13.77 6.12
N PRO A 95 12.32 13.12 6.53
CA PRO A 95 13.02 12.05 5.81
C PRO A 95 12.20 10.76 5.73
N LEU A 96 12.55 9.87 4.78
CA LEU A 96 12.03 8.50 4.78
C LEU A 96 12.57 7.71 5.98
N PRO A 97 11.81 6.75 6.53
CA PRO A 97 12.31 5.85 7.57
C PRO A 97 13.42 4.93 7.03
N ASP A 98 14.26 4.40 7.93
CA ASP A 98 15.16 3.30 7.58
C ASP A 98 14.34 2.10 7.07
N PRO A 99 14.72 1.47 5.94
CA PRO A 99 13.95 0.37 5.36
C PRO A 99 13.77 -0.85 6.28
N ARG A 100 14.75 -1.15 7.15
CA ARG A 100 14.70 -2.32 8.03
C ARG A 100 13.72 -2.08 9.18
N ASP A 101 13.71 -0.86 9.71
CA ASP A 101 12.73 -0.42 10.69
C ASP A 101 11.33 -0.32 10.08
N PHE A 102 11.24 0.18 8.85
CA PHE A 102 9.98 0.25 8.11
C PHE A 102 9.40 -1.13 7.81
N LEU A 103 10.22 -2.10 7.39
CA LEU A 103 9.81 -3.49 7.18
C LEU A 103 9.19 -4.08 8.45
N ARG A 104 9.85 -3.89 9.60
CA ARG A 104 9.34 -4.33 10.90
C ARG A 104 8.03 -3.64 11.27
N THR A 105 7.92 -2.34 11.03
CA THR A 105 6.72 -1.55 11.32
C THR A 105 5.54 -1.97 10.45
N ALA A 106 5.79 -2.21 9.16
CA ALA A 106 4.76 -2.53 8.17
C ALA A 106 4.25 -3.99 8.25
N LEU A 107 5.17 -4.93 8.49
CA LEU A 107 4.89 -6.37 8.37
C LEU A 107 5.11 -7.15 9.67
N GLY A 108 5.98 -6.69 10.56
CA GLY A 108 6.37 -7.44 11.76
C GLY A 108 6.86 -8.83 11.40
N ASN A 109 6.26 -9.86 11.99
CA ASN A 109 6.57 -11.27 11.73
C ASN A 109 6.01 -11.81 10.41
N ARG A 110 5.28 -11.00 9.63
CA ARG A 110 4.74 -11.41 8.32
C ARG A 110 5.69 -11.20 7.15
N ALA A 111 6.87 -10.60 7.40
CA ALA A 111 7.87 -10.40 6.36
C ALA A 111 8.53 -11.73 5.99
N GLY A 112 8.42 -12.13 4.72
CA GLY A 112 9.12 -13.28 4.18
C GLY A 112 10.64 -13.06 4.09
N GLU A 113 11.38 -14.17 4.06
CA GLU A 113 12.85 -14.16 4.03
C GLU A 113 13.40 -13.40 2.81
N ARG A 114 12.80 -13.62 1.63
CA ARG A 114 13.23 -12.96 0.37
C ARG A 114 13.08 -11.44 0.47
N LEU A 115 11.96 -10.95 1.00
CA LEU A 115 11.75 -9.52 1.19
C LEU A 115 12.72 -8.95 2.22
N THR A 116 12.90 -9.66 3.33
CA THR A 116 13.84 -9.26 4.40
C THR A 116 15.27 -9.12 3.86
N TRP A 117 15.72 -10.08 3.06
CA TRP A 117 17.02 -10.01 2.41
C TRP A 117 17.13 -8.81 1.44
N ALA A 118 16.13 -8.65 0.56
CA ALA A 118 16.14 -7.58 -0.44
C ALA A 118 16.15 -6.18 0.20
N VAL A 119 15.35 -5.98 1.25
CA VAL A 119 15.33 -4.73 2.02
C VAL A 119 16.66 -4.51 2.75
N GLY A 120 17.27 -5.57 3.29
CA GLY A 120 18.59 -5.50 3.93
C GLY A 120 19.71 -5.07 2.98
N ALA A 121 19.58 -5.42 1.70
CA ALA A 121 20.52 -5.10 0.62
C ALA A 121 20.20 -3.79 -0.13
N ALA A 122 19.10 -3.10 0.19
CA ALA A 122 18.72 -1.87 -0.49
C ALA A 122 19.77 -0.76 -0.29
N GLU A 123 20.18 -0.12 -1.39
CA GLU A 123 21.20 0.93 -1.40
C GLU A 123 20.68 2.27 -0.86
N SER A 124 19.36 2.48 -0.90
CA SER A 124 18.74 3.72 -0.45
C SER A 124 17.46 3.46 0.37
N ALA A 125 17.10 4.46 1.20
CA ALA A 125 15.83 4.43 1.93
C ALA A 125 14.62 4.36 0.99
N ARG A 126 14.71 5.05 -0.16
CA ARG A 126 13.68 5.05 -1.19
C ARG A 126 13.43 3.64 -1.73
N ASP A 127 14.49 2.96 -2.15
CA ASP A 127 14.38 1.63 -2.75
C ASP A 127 13.87 0.64 -1.72
N GLY A 128 14.41 0.68 -0.50
CA GLY A 128 13.99 -0.22 0.56
C GLY A 128 12.52 -0.04 0.98
N VAL A 129 12.06 1.21 1.18
CA VAL A 129 10.65 1.51 1.49
C VAL A 129 9.74 1.10 0.33
N GLY A 130 10.15 1.41 -0.91
CA GLY A 130 9.43 1.03 -2.12
C GLY A 130 9.29 -0.50 -2.25
N LEU A 131 10.36 -1.26 -2.02
CA LEU A 131 10.36 -2.72 -2.02
C LEU A 131 9.38 -3.30 -1.01
N VAL A 132 9.33 -2.76 0.22
CA VAL A 132 8.37 -3.20 1.24
C VAL A 132 6.94 -2.99 0.75
N LEU A 133 6.60 -1.80 0.27
CA LEU A 133 5.25 -1.48 -0.19
C LEU A 133 4.85 -2.28 -1.45
N ALA A 134 5.76 -2.46 -2.39
CA ALA A 134 5.52 -3.22 -3.62
C ALA A 134 5.43 -4.74 -3.38
N SER A 135 5.87 -5.23 -2.22
CA SER A 135 5.95 -6.67 -1.94
C SER A 135 4.58 -7.37 -1.90
N PRO A 136 4.51 -8.66 -2.26
CA PRO A 136 3.31 -9.48 -2.05
C PRO A 136 2.90 -9.53 -0.56
N ASP A 137 3.88 -9.54 0.35
CA ASP A 137 3.70 -9.57 1.80
C ASP A 137 2.90 -8.37 2.31
N PHE A 138 3.15 -7.18 1.74
CA PHE A 138 2.41 -5.97 2.08
C PHE A 138 1.06 -5.87 1.37
N ASN A 139 0.94 -6.44 0.18
CA ASN A 139 -0.27 -6.41 -0.62
C ASN A 139 -1.35 -7.40 -0.15
N ARG A 140 -1.09 -8.22 0.88
CA ARG A 140 -2.03 -9.20 1.43
C ARG A 140 -2.42 -8.90 2.89
N ARG A 141 -3.59 -9.40 3.31
CA ARG A 141 -4.13 -9.35 4.69
C ARG A 141 -4.34 -10.77 5.23
#